data_AF-A0A966S930-F1
#
_entry.id   AF-A0A966S930-F1
#
_cell.length_a   1.000
_cell.length_b   1.000
_cell.length_c   1.000
_cell.angle_alpha   90.00
_cell.angle_beta   90.00
_cell.angle_gamma   90.00
#
_symmetry.space_group_name_H-M   'P 1'
#
loop_
_entity.id
_entity.type
_entity.pdbx_description
1 polymer ?
#
loop_
_entity_poly.entity_id
_entity_poly.type
_entity_poly.pdbx_seq_one_letter_code
_entity_poly.pdbx_strand_id
1 'polypeptide(L)'
;MPLESRPRLLHAMLPVGDLARSLAFYREYFSLVELRRIELTTPARTLVFLGLENDLGGDGGSMQLELWYEPARHRPQPTEGP
;
A
#
# COMPACT_ATOMS: atom_id res chain seq x y z
N MET A 1 -29.46 12.02 18.43
CA MET A 1 -28.22 11.63 17.71
C MET A 1 -28.08 10.13 17.88
N PRO A 2 -28.14 9.30 16.83
CA PRO A 2 -28.01 7.86 17.01
C PRO A 2 -26.56 7.48 17.34
N LEU A 3 -26.46 6.42 18.16
CA LEU A 3 -25.31 5.64 18.65
C LEU A 3 -23.92 6.14 18.23
N GLU A 4 -23.13 6.54 19.23
CA GLU A 4 -21.73 6.97 19.21
C GLU A 4 -20.93 6.50 17.97
N SER A 5 -20.65 7.43 17.06
CA SER A 5 -19.71 7.19 15.97
C SER A 5 -18.32 6.96 16.56
N ARG A 6 -17.79 5.75 16.40
CA ARG A 6 -16.40 5.39 16.73
C ARG A 6 -15.57 5.43 15.45
N PRO A 7 -15.02 6.60 15.06
CA PRO A 7 -14.21 6.69 13.85
C PRO A 7 -12.99 5.77 13.97
N ARG A 8 -12.60 5.15 12.85
CA ARG A 8 -11.41 4.28 12.76
C ARG A 8 -10.44 4.82 11.72
N LEU A 9 -9.16 4.64 11.98
CA LEU A 9 -8.11 4.85 10.99
C LEU A 9 -8.08 3.64 10.06
N LEU A 10 -8.38 3.86 8.78
CA LEU A 10 -8.52 2.77 7.81
C LEU A 10 -7.18 2.47 7.12
N HIS A 11 -6.59 3.48 6.49
CA HIS A 11 -5.31 3.31 5.81
C HIS A 11 -4.53 4.62 5.71
N ALA A 12 -3.20 4.51 5.65
CA ALA A 12 -2.32 5.57 5.19
C ALA A 12 -1.94 5.33 3.74
N MET A 13 -2.12 6.33 2.88
CA MET A 13 -1.77 6.25 1.46
C MET A 13 -0.40 6.89 1.20
N LEU A 14 0.50 6.14 0.58
CA LEU A 14 1.85 6.59 0.26
C LEU A 14 2.15 6.43 -1.24
N PRO A 15 2.53 7.50 -1.97
CA PRO A 15 3.02 7.37 -3.32
C PRO A 15 4.41 6.71 -3.32
N VAL A 16 4.61 5.72 -4.19
CA VAL A 16 5.88 5.02 -4.34
C VAL A 16 6.38 5.09 -5.78
N GLY A 17 7.70 5.22 -5.94
CA GLY A 17 8.34 5.21 -7.25
C GLY A 17 8.62 3.80 -7.77
N ASP A 18 8.94 2.86 -6.90
CA ASP A 18 9.30 1.48 -7.24
C ASP A 18 8.47 0.53 -6.39
N LEU A 19 7.38 0.02 -6.97
CA LEU A 19 6.43 -0.82 -6.25
C LEU A 19 7.08 -2.12 -5.76
N ALA A 20 7.91 -2.77 -6.59
CA ALA A 20 8.53 -4.05 -6.24
C ALA A 20 9.47 -3.89 -5.04
N ARG A 21 10.32 -2.84 -5.05
CA ARG A 21 11.23 -2.54 -3.95
C ARG A 21 10.47 -2.18 -2.67
N SER A 22 9.41 -1.38 -2.77
CA SER A 22 8.56 -1.05 -1.62
C SER A 22 7.89 -2.28 -1.03
N LEU A 23 7.34 -3.17 -1.85
CA LEU A 23 6.74 -4.42 -1.37
C LEU A 23 7.76 -5.31 -0.66
N ALA A 24 8.96 -5.47 -1.21
CA ALA A 24 10.03 -6.22 -0.57
C ALA A 24 10.39 -5.63 0.80
N PHE A 25 10.57 -4.31 0.87
CA PHE A 25 10.89 -3.61 2.12
C PHE A 25 9.83 -3.83 3.22
N TYR A 26 8.54 -3.63 2.90
CA TYR A 26 7.49 -3.80 3.90
C TYR A 26 7.26 -5.27 4.29
N ARG A 27 7.51 -6.21 3.39
CA ARG A 27 7.49 -7.64 3.71
C ARG A 27 8.64 -8.04 4.62
N GLU A 28 9.87 -7.63 4.29
CA GLU A 28 11.08 -8.06 4.99
C GLU A 28 11.23 -7.40 6.36
N TYR A 29 11.04 -6.09 6.45
CA TYR A 29 11.36 -5.34 7.67
C TYR A 29 10.15 -5.15 8.60
N PHE A 30 8.92 -5.26 8.07
CA PHE A 30 7.69 -5.04 8.85
C PHE A 30 6.77 -6.26 8.88
N SER A 31 7.15 -7.37 8.23
CA SER A 31 6.32 -8.58 8.14
C SER A 31 4.89 -8.30 7.61
N LEU A 32 4.72 -7.27 6.78
CA LEU A 32 3.44 -6.96 6.17
C LEU A 32 3.20 -7.85 4.97
N VAL A 33 1.95 -8.25 4.76
CA VAL A 33 1.53 -9.06 3.61
C VAL A 33 0.65 -8.25 2.67
N GLU A 34 0.63 -8.63 1.40
CA GLU A 34 -0.30 -8.08 0.42
C GLU A 34 -1.70 -8.60 0.70
N LEU A 35 -2.59 -7.69 1.13
CA LEU A 35 -3.99 -7.99 1.42
C LEU A 35 -4.85 -7.86 0.17
N ARG A 36 -4.56 -6.87 -0.68
CA ARG A 36 -5.33 -6.56 -1.89
C ARG A 36 -4.52 -5.76 -2.89
N ARG A 37 -4.74 -6.02 -4.18
CA ARG A 37 -4.18 -5.25 -5.30
C ARG A 37 -5.27 -4.79 -6.25
N ILE A 38 -5.16 -3.56 -6.71
CA ILE A 38 -6.03 -2.98 -7.74
C ILE A 38 -5.14 -2.43 -8.84
N GLU A 39 -5.37 -2.91 -10.06
CA GLU A 39 -4.71 -2.41 -11.27
C GLU A 39 -5.71 -1.62 -12.09
N LEU A 40 -5.36 -0.37 -12.39
CA LEU A 40 -6.19 0.56 -13.14
C LEU A 40 -5.44 0.94 -14.41
N THR A 41 -6.12 0.85 -15.55
CA THR A 41 -5.51 1.03 -16.87
C THR A 41 -5.53 2.48 -17.36
N THR A 42 -6.49 3.30 -16.91
CA THR A 42 -6.67 4.67 -17.39
C THR A 42 -7.09 5.63 -16.25
N PRO A 43 -6.19 6.51 -15.76
CA PRO A 43 -4.75 6.49 -15.99
C PRO A 43 -4.10 5.24 -15.37
N ALA A 44 -2.97 4.81 -15.94
CA ALA A 44 -2.25 3.64 -15.47
C ALA A 44 -1.75 3.84 -14.03
N ARG A 45 -2.24 3.02 -13.09
CA ARG A 45 -1.78 3.01 -11.70
C ARG A 45 -2.06 1.67 -11.04
N THR A 46 -1.28 1.36 -10.02
CA THR A 46 -1.44 0.17 -9.18
C THR A 46 -1.56 0.60 -7.73
N LEU A 47 -2.60 0.12 -7.04
CA LEU A 47 -2.80 0.31 -5.61
C LEU A 47 -2.56 -1.03 -4.92
N VAL A 48 -1.69 -1.07 -3.93
CA VAL A 48 -1.45 -2.29 -3.13
C VAL A 48 -1.69 -2.00 -1.66
N PHE A 49 -2.59 -2.76 -1.05
CA PHE A 49 -2.90 -2.70 0.37
C PHE A 49 -2.06 -3.72 1.12
N LEU A 50 -1.30 -3.24 2.10
CA LEU A 50 -0.46 -4.02 2.99
C LEU A 50 -1.03 -3.96 4.41
N GLY A 51 -0.93 -5.07 5.14
CA GLY A 51 -1.32 -5.14 6.54
C GLY A 51 -0.72 -6.36 7.21
N LEU A 52 -1.16 -6.66 8.43
CA LEU A 52 -0.70 -7.85 9.14
C LEU A 52 -1.36 -9.09 8.54
N GLU A 53 -0.69 -10.24 8.66
CA GLU A 53 -1.22 -11.51 8.16
C GLU A 53 -2.58 -11.87 8.80
N ASN A 54 -2.79 -11.48 10.06
CA ASN A 54 -4.05 -11.70 10.77
C ASN A 54 -5.23 -10.90 10.19
N ASP A 55 -4.97 -9.93 9.30
CA ASP A 55 -5.98 -9.11 8.65
C ASP A 55 -6.39 -9.67 7.27
N LEU A 56 -5.85 -10.84 6.89
CA LEU A 56 -6.29 -11.59 5.71
C LEU A 56 -7.76 -11.99 5.89
N GLY A 57 -8.63 -11.46 5.03
CA GLY A 57 -10.08 -11.69 5.10
C GLY A 57 -10.91 -10.45 5.42
N GLY A 58 -10.27 -9.32 5.74
CA GLY A 58 -10.91 -8.00 5.62
C GLY A 58 -12.00 -7.68 6.63
N ASP A 59 -11.94 -8.22 7.85
CA ASP A 59 -12.78 -7.75 8.97
C ASP A 59 -12.44 -6.29 9.38
N GLY A 60 -11.37 -5.73 8.84
CA GLY A 60 -11.12 -4.28 8.78
C GLY A 60 -10.85 -3.67 10.15
N GLY A 61 -10.31 -4.48 11.08
CA GLY A 61 -10.00 -4.09 12.45
C GLY A 61 -8.72 -3.27 12.57
N SER A 62 -7.71 -3.55 11.74
CA SER A 62 -6.42 -2.86 11.77
C SER A 62 -6.31 -1.79 10.68
N MET A 63 -5.36 -0.86 10.89
CA MET A 63 -4.98 0.14 9.91
C MET A 63 -4.06 -0.49 8.86
N GLN A 64 -4.34 -0.22 7.58
CA GLN A 64 -3.58 -0.73 6.44
C GLN A 64 -2.65 0.33 5.83
N LEU A 65 -1.68 -0.09 5.04
CA LEU A 65 -0.89 0.78 4.20
C LEU A 65 -1.31 0.63 2.74
N GLU A 66 -1.65 1.73 2.08
CA GLU A 66 -1.98 1.77 0.65
C GLU A 66 -0.80 2.36 -0.13
N LEU A 67 -0.10 1.51 -0.88
CA LEU A 67 0.94 1.94 -1.80
C LEU A 67 0.31 2.38 -3.12
N TRP A 68 0.51 3.64 -3.48
CA TRP A 68 0.07 4.23 -4.73
C TRP A 68 1.24 4.29 -5.72
N TYR A 69 1.22 3.42 -6.72
CA TYR A 69 2.23 3.39 -7.78
C TYR A 69 1.65 3.92 -9.10
N GLU A 70 2.30 4.93 -9.66
CA GLU A 70 2.01 5.46 -10.99
C GLU A 70 3.27 5.36 -11.86
N PRO A 71 3.28 4.51 -12.90
CA PRO A 71 4.44 4.38 -13.80
C PRO A 71 4.88 5.72 -14.40
N ALA A 72 3.92 6.60 -14.72
CA ALA A 72 4.19 7.91 -15.29
C ALA A 72 4.87 8.89 -14.31
N ARG A 73 4.76 8.67 -12.98
CA ARG A 73 5.43 9.48 -11.96
C ARG A 73 6.84 8.99 -11.65
N HIS A 74 7.19 7.78 -12.08
CA HIS A 74 8.50 7.22 -11.81
C HIS A 74 9.56 7.94 -12.66
N ARG A 75 10.32 8.84 -12.04
CA ARG A 75 11.59 9.32 -12.59
C ARG A 75 12.65 8.25 -12.30
N PRO A 76 13.39 7.75 -13.30
CA PRO A 76 14.48 6.80 -13.05
C PRO A 76 15.47 7.43 -12.06
N GLN A 77 15.82 6.68 -11.03
CA GLN A 77 16.93 7.08 -10.16
C GLN A 77 18.23 6.92 -10.96
N PRO A 78 19.17 7.87 -10.87
CA PRO A 78 20.50 7.62 -11.41
C PRO A 78 21.04 6.35 -10.76
N THR A 79 21.49 5.41 -11.58
CA THR A 79 22.28 4.29 -11.08
C THR A 79 23.51 4.87 -10.40
N GLU A 80 23.60 4.75 -9.08
CA GLU A 80 24.88 4.94 -8.40
C GLU A 80 25.84 3.90 -9.00
N GLY A 81 26.78 4.40 -9.80
CA GLY A 81 27.86 3.60 -10.38
C GLY A 81 28.83 3.15 -9.29
N PRO A 82 29.69 2.16 -9.59
CA PRO A 82 30.53 1.46 -8.61
C PRO A 82 31.50 2.40 -7.87
#